data_AF-A0A2A2S4G5-F1
#
_entry.id   AF-A0A2A2S4G5-F1
#
_cell.length_a   1.000
_cell.length_b   1.000
_cell.length_c   1.000
_cell.angle_alpha   90.00
_cell.angle_beta   90.00
_cell.angle_gamma   90.00
#
_symmetry.space_group_name_H-M   'P 1'
#
loop_
_entity.id
_entity.type
_entity.pdbx_description
1 polymer ?
#
loop_
_entity_poly.entity_id
_entity_poly.type
_entity_poly.pdbx_seq_one_letter_code
_entity_poly.pdbx_strand_id
1 'polypeptide(L)'
;MKKLLLICLLIISASSFCYADKVAIDHFVVKENPFATDEIAFVAVDTAGTIQEKVNGIFSFTINGFTETLTFDKGTAFYRHKIEKSSFVYARHQNDEGTHSVLYYIYRHDSKLSPVKISWILLLAIPIVLILIGYLFKRLIIIAIIAFCIFLYFNHSNGLSIPTFFQSIIDGLKGAF
;
A
#
# COMPACT_ATOMS: atom_id res chain seq x y z
N MET A 1 39.29 -53.04 -25.88
CA MET A 1 38.23 -52.89 -24.84
C MET A 1 38.63 -51.95 -23.71
N LYS A 2 39.79 -52.12 -23.04
CA LYS A 2 40.22 -51.24 -21.93
C LYS A 2 40.35 -49.74 -22.28
N LYS A 3 40.83 -49.41 -23.49
CA LYS A 3 40.94 -48.01 -23.97
C LYS A 3 39.58 -47.35 -24.19
N LEU A 4 38.58 -48.11 -24.62
CA LEU A 4 37.22 -47.61 -24.85
C LEU A 4 36.53 -47.26 -23.52
N LEU A 5 36.76 -48.10 -22.49
CA LEU A 5 36.26 -47.87 -21.13
C LEU A 5 36.89 -46.62 -20.50
N LEU A 6 38.20 -46.42 -20.72
CA LEU A 6 38.91 -45.25 -20.20
C LEU A 6 38.42 -43.93 -20.84
N ILE A 7 38.13 -43.95 -22.15
CA ILE A 7 37.55 -42.80 -22.87
C ILE A 7 36.14 -42.49 -22.34
N CYS A 8 35.32 -43.52 -22.10
CA CYS A 8 33.98 -43.35 -21.55
C CYS A 8 34.00 -42.73 -20.15
N LEU A 9 34.94 -43.17 -19.30
CA LEU A 9 35.10 -42.62 -17.95
C LEU A 9 35.52 -41.14 -17.96
N LEU A 10 36.37 -40.75 -18.93
CA LEU A 10 36.87 -39.38 -19.08
C LEU A 10 35.75 -38.41 -19.52
N ILE A 11 34.85 -38.86 -20.39
CA ILE A 11 33.69 -38.07 -20.85
C ILE A 11 32.69 -37.84 -19.71
N ILE A 12 32.45 -38.86 -18.88
CA ILE A 12 31.55 -38.75 -17.71
C ILE A 12 32.16 -37.84 -16.63
N SER A 13 33.48 -37.84 -16.46
CA SER A 13 34.14 -36.89 -15.53
C SER A 13 34.21 -35.46 -16.04
N ALA A 14 34.06 -35.24 -17.36
CA ALA A 14 34.13 -33.92 -17.98
C ALA A 14 32.76 -33.20 -18.03
N SER A 15 31.65 -33.90 -17.77
CA SER A 15 30.33 -33.28 -17.68
C SER A 15 30.18 -32.50 -16.37
N SER A 16 30.68 -31.27 -16.35
CA SER A 16 30.35 -30.30 -15.30
C SER A 16 28.95 -29.74 -15.57
N PHE A 17 28.04 -29.86 -14.61
CA PHE A 17 26.72 -29.21 -14.69
C PHE A 17 26.93 -27.70 -14.56
N CYS A 18 26.69 -26.96 -15.64
CA CYS A 18 26.59 -25.51 -15.58
C CYS A 18 25.16 -25.16 -15.16
N TYR A 19 24.98 -24.63 -13.96
CA TYR A 19 23.71 -24.04 -13.54
C TYR A 19 23.67 -22.61 -14.05
N ALA A 20 22.66 -22.28 -14.86
CA ALA A 20 22.38 -20.90 -15.21
C ALA A 20 21.89 -20.19 -13.93
N ASP A 21 22.63 -19.17 -13.50
CA ASP A 21 22.25 -18.37 -12.35
C ASP A 21 20.99 -17.57 -12.73
N LYS A 22 19.85 -17.93 -12.13
CA LYS A 22 18.58 -17.24 -12.40
C LYS A 22 18.59 -15.92 -11.63
N VAL A 23 18.63 -14.82 -12.37
CA VAL A 23 18.46 -13.48 -11.79
C VAL A 23 16.95 -13.22 -11.65
N ALA A 24 16.44 -13.36 -10.42
CA ALA A 24 15.06 -13.06 -10.06
C ALA A 24 14.97 -11.78 -9.19
N ILE A 25 13.86 -11.06 -9.29
CA ILE A 25 13.57 -9.87 -8.48
C ILE A 25 12.46 -10.20 -7.47
N ASP A 26 12.84 -10.63 -6.28
CA ASP A 26 11.86 -11.01 -5.25
C ASP A 26 11.38 -9.83 -4.42
N HIS A 27 12.25 -8.83 -4.26
CA HIS A 27 11.91 -7.60 -3.54
C HIS A 27 12.38 -6.41 -4.34
N PHE A 28 11.49 -5.42 -4.45
CA PHE A 28 11.80 -4.16 -5.09
C PHE A 28 11.08 -3.01 -4.40
N VAL A 29 11.64 -1.82 -4.56
CA VAL A 29 11.11 -0.57 -4.00
C VAL A 29 11.05 0.49 -5.09
N VAL A 30 10.14 1.44 -4.91
CA VAL A 30 10.04 2.62 -5.77
C VAL A 30 10.75 3.77 -5.08
N LYS A 31 11.64 4.45 -5.81
CA LYS A 31 12.42 5.60 -5.34
C LYS A 31 12.30 6.77 -6.31
N GLU A 32 12.68 7.96 -5.86
CA GLU A 32 12.86 9.14 -6.70
C GLU A 32 13.90 8.86 -7.79
N ASN A 33 13.69 9.35 -9.01
CA ASN A 33 14.70 9.31 -10.05
C ASN A 33 15.68 10.49 -9.87
N PRO A 34 16.98 10.26 -9.60
CA PRO A 34 17.94 11.35 -9.43
C PRO A 34 18.26 12.10 -10.74
N PHE A 35 17.87 11.54 -11.89
CA PHE A 35 18.17 12.07 -13.22
C PHE A 35 16.98 12.76 -13.90
N ALA A 36 15.76 12.64 -13.35
CA ALA A 36 14.56 13.24 -13.92
C ALA A 36 13.54 13.57 -12.83
N THR A 37 12.91 14.73 -12.94
CA THR A 37 12.02 15.29 -11.90
C THR A 37 10.60 14.72 -11.91
N ASP A 38 10.18 14.16 -13.04
CA ASP A 38 8.84 13.65 -13.33
C ASP A 38 8.79 12.13 -13.51
N GLU A 39 9.87 11.44 -13.17
CA GLU A 39 10.01 9.99 -13.29
C GLU A 39 10.37 9.35 -11.94
N ILE A 40 10.15 8.04 -11.83
CA ILE A 40 10.51 7.24 -10.66
C ILE A 40 11.48 6.12 -11.05
N ALA A 41 12.20 5.61 -10.08
CA ALA A 41 13.08 4.47 -10.24
C ALA A 41 12.54 3.26 -9.49
N PHE A 42 12.66 2.09 -10.10
CA PHE A 42 12.47 0.79 -9.48
C PHE A 42 13.83 0.25 -9.07
N VAL A 43 13.97 -0.16 -7.81
CA VAL A 43 15.23 -0.65 -7.27
C VAL A 43 15.01 -2.05 -6.70
N ALA A 44 15.71 -3.03 -7.24
CA ALA A 44 15.75 -4.39 -6.70
C ALA A 44 16.54 -4.39 -5.39
N VAL A 45 15.95 -4.91 -4.32
CA VAL A 45 16.54 -4.91 -2.99
C VAL A 45 16.47 -6.30 -2.35
N ASP A 46 17.25 -6.54 -1.32
CA ASP A 46 17.08 -7.69 -0.43
C ASP A 46 16.06 -7.39 0.68
N THR A 47 15.87 -8.34 1.60
CA THR A 47 14.98 -8.19 2.76
C THR A 47 15.44 -7.10 3.73
N ALA A 48 16.73 -6.75 3.74
CA ALA A 48 17.29 -5.68 4.55
C ALA A 48 17.21 -4.30 3.85
N GLY A 49 16.75 -4.25 2.60
CA GLY A 49 16.66 -3.04 1.79
C GLY A 49 17.96 -2.66 1.06
N THR A 50 18.96 -3.55 1.04
CA THR A 50 20.22 -3.37 0.31
C THR A 50 19.98 -3.59 -1.17
N ILE A 51 20.56 -2.75 -2.03
CA ILE A 51 20.41 -2.87 -3.49
C ILE A 51 21.08 -4.15 -3.98
N GLN A 52 20.37 -4.90 -4.83
CA GLN A 52 20.92 -6.09 -5.47
C GLN A 52 21.61 -5.74 -6.80
N GLU A 53 22.88 -5.36 -6.75
CA GLU A 53 23.66 -4.95 -7.94
C GLU A 53 23.83 -6.05 -9.00
N LYS A 54 23.65 -7.32 -8.60
CA LYS A 54 23.65 -8.46 -9.53
C LYS A 54 22.46 -8.45 -10.50
N VAL A 55 21.38 -7.73 -10.18
CA VAL A 55 20.17 -7.68 -11.00
C VAL A 55 20.42 -6.81 -12.24
N ASN A 56 20.57 -7.46 -13.39
CA ASN A 56 20.79 -6.82 -14.68
C ASN A 56 19.95 -7.51 -15.75
N GLY A 57 19.32 -6.72 -16.62
CA GLY A 57 18.52 -7.25 -17.72
C GLY A 57 17.16 -6.58 -17.86
N ILE A 58 16.29 -7.20 -18.64
CA ILE A 58 14.98 -6.66 -18.98
C ILE A 58 13.91 -7.48 -18.26
N PHE A 59 13.06 -6.82 -17.48
CA PHE A 59 12.03 -7.45 -16.67
C PHE A 59 10.66 -6.86 -16.99
N SER A 60 9.64 -7.72 -17.03
CA SER A 60 8.26 -7.30 -17.23
C SER A 60 7.60 -6.97 -15.89
N PHE A 61 6.96 -5.81 -15.82
CA PHE A 61 6.21 -5.32 -14.67
C PHE A 61 4.79 -4.97 -15.10
N THR A 62 3.79 -5.27 -14.26
CA THR A 62 2.47 -4.66 -14.39
C THR A 62 2.43 -3.42 -13.51
N ILE A 63 2.33 -2.23 -14.10
CA ILE A 63 2.22 -0.95 -13.40
C ILE A 63 0.83 -0.37 -13.64
N ASN A 64 0.03 -0.20 -12.58
CA ASN A 64 -1.36 0.28 -12.65
C ASN A 64 -2.25 -0.45 -13.68
N GLY A 65 -1.97 -1.74 -13.90
CA GLY A 65 -2.71 -2.59 -14.85
C GLY A 65 -2.11 -2.65 -16.27
N PHE A 66 -1.10 -1.83 -16.57
CA PHE A 66 -0.39 -1.85 -17.85
C PHE A 66 0.88 -2.68 -17.75
N THR A 67 1.18 -3.47 -18.77
CA THR A 67 2.43 -4.24 -18.85
C THR A 67 3.53 -3.35 -19.39
N GLU A 68 4.55 -3.13 -18.57
CA GLU A 68 5.69 -2.26 -18.81
C GLU A 68 6.98 -3.07 -18.76
N THR A 69 7.91 -2.72 -19.63
CA THR A 69 9.22 -3.38 -19.69
C THR A 69 10.26 -2.47 -19.05
N LEU A 70 10.88 -2.93 -17.97
CA LEU A 70 11.89 -2.19 -17.22
C LEU A 70 13.28 -2.79 -17.43
N THR A 71 14.23 -1.97 -17.86
CA THR A 71 15.63 -2.36 -18.00
C THR A 71 16.38 -2.04 -16.71
N PHE A 72 16.76 -3.08 -15.98
CA PHE A 72 17.57 -2.99 -14.77
C PHE A 72 19.05 -2.98 -15.14
N ASP A 73 19.77 -1.98 -14.63
CA ASP A 73 21.23 -1.89 -14.59
C ASP A 73 21.66 -1.74 -13.13
N LYS A 74 22.49 -2.67 -12.66
CA LYS A 74 22.98 -2.78 -11.28
C LYS A 74 21.86 -2.63 -10.23
N GLY A 75 20.76 -3.33 -10.45
CA GLY A 75 19.61 -3.34 -9.55
C GLY A 75 18.72 -2.11 -9.62
N THR A 76 18.92 -1.19 -10.57
CA THR A 76 18.07 -0.01 -10.75
C THR A 76 17.51 0.06 -12.17
N ALA A 77 16.21 0.33 -12.29
CA ALA A 77 15.53 0.60 -13.55
C ALA A 77 14.76 1.92 -13.46
N PHE A 78 14.77 2.70 -14.54
CA PHE A 78 14.03 3.97 -14.62
C PHE A 78 12.70 3.77 -15.33
N TYR A 79 11.62 4.19 -14.68
CA TYR A 79 10.30 4.21 -15.28
C TYR A 79 10.06 5.58 -15.92
N ARG A 80 10.14 5.61 -17.25
CA ARG A 80 10.17 6.84 -18.08
C ARG A 80 8.78 7.44 -18.36
N HIS A 81 7.73 6.95 -17.72
CA HIS A 81 6.41 7.57 -17.83
C HIS A 81 6.30 8.74 -16.87
N LYS A 82 5.98 9.90 -17.44
CA LYS A 82 5.89 11.16 -16.71
C LYS A 82 4.70 11.16 -15.75
N ILE A 83 4.98 11.45 -14.48
CA ILE A 83 3.97 11.55 -13.43
C ILE A 83 3.66 13.03 -13.19
N GLU A 84 2.63 13.55 -13.85
CA GLU A 84 2.25 14.97 -13.80
C GLU A 84 1.66 15.40 -12.45
N LYS A 85 1.02 14.47 -11.74
CA LYS A 85 0.29 14.73 -10.49
C LYS A 85 0.52 13.61 -9.50
N SER A 86 0.34 13.90 -8.21
CA SER A 86 0.40 12.88 -7.17
C SER A 86 -0.57 11.74 -7.48
N SER A 87 -0.09 10.51 -7.48
CA SER A 87 -0.85 9.35 -7.93
C SER A 87 -0.42 8.07 -7.22
N PHE A 88 -1.29 7.07 -7.27
CA PHE A 88 -0.93 5.73 -6.83
C PHE A 88 -0.15 5.01 -7.92
N VAL A 89 0.88 4.29 -7.51
CA VAL A 89 1.64 3.36 -8.33
C VAL A 89 1.55 1.99 -7.68
N TYR A 90 0.70 1.15 -8.23
CA TYR A 90 0.65 -0.27 -7.94
C TYR A 90 1.52 -1.00 -8.95
N ALA A 91 2.63 -1.56 -8.49
CA ALA A 91 3.55 -2.29 -9.34
C ALA A 91 3.60 -3.75 -8.93
N ARG A 92 3.60 -4.63 -9.91
CA ARG A 92 3.64 -6.08 -9.74
C ARG A 92 4.65 -6.69 -10.69
N HIS A 93 5.50 -7.56 -10.18
CA HIS A 93 6.42 -8.38 -10.95
C HIS A 93 6.09 -9.85 -10.72
N GLN A 94 6.17 -10.65 -11.78
CA GLN A 94 6.00 -12.10 -11.70
C GLN A 94 7.29 -12.76 -12.17
N ASN A 95 7.80 -13.68 -11.35
CA ASN A 95 8.94 -14.52 -11.66
C ASN A 95 8.53 -16.00 -11.51
N ASP A 96 9.49 -16.92 -11.63
CA ASP A 96 9.24 -18.36 -11.51
C ASP A 96 8.84 -18.77 -10.07
N GLU A 97 9.19 -17.98 -9.06
CA GLU A 97 8.95 -18.31 -7.65
C GLU A 97 7.63 -17.74 -7.12
N GLY A 98 7.09 -16.70 -7.76
CA GLY A 98 5.84 -16.10 -7.34
C GLY A 98 5.53 -14.74 -7.97
N THR A 99 4.63 -14.03 -7.30
CA THR A 99 4.18 -12.70 -7.69
C THR A 99 4.49 -11.73 -6.55
N HIS A 100 5.26 -10.70 -6.86
CA HIS A 100 5.71 -9.68 -5.92
C HIS A 100 5.07 -8.36 -6.29
N SER A 101 4.36 -7.74 -5.35
CA SER A 101 3.70 -6.46 -5.59
C SER A 101 3.92 -5.46 -4.48
N VAL A 102 3.90 -4.19 -4.85
CA VAL A 102 4.03 -3.06 -3.94
C VAL A 102 3.08 -1.96 -4.37
N LEU A 103 2.53 -1.25 -3.38
CA LEU A 103 1.74 -0.06 -3.60
C LEU A 103 2.46 1.14 -3.01
N TYR A 104 2.63 2.17 -3.84
CA TYR A 104 3.16 3.46 -3.43
C TYR A 104 2.17 4.56 -3.77
N TYR A 105 2.12 5.58 -2.93
CA TYR A 105 1.59 6.88 -3.31
C TYR A 105 2.76 7.79 -3.65
N ILE A 106 2.83 8.22 -4.89
CA ILE A 106 3.86 9.14 -5.36
C ILE A 106 3.35 10.54 -5.04
N TYR A 107 3.91 11.16 -4.01
CA TYR A 107 3.58 12.53 -3.65
C TYR A 107 4.44 13.48 -4.49
N ARG A 108 3.79 14.27 -5.34
CA ARG A 108 4.43 15.33 -6.10
C ARG A 108 4.42 16.62 -5.28
N HIS A 109 5.58 17.20 -5.08
CA HIS A 109 5.75 18.55 -4.53
C HIS A 109 6.81 19.27 -5.36
N ASP A 110 6.55 20.54 -5.66
CA ASP A 110 7.40 21.39 -6.49
C ASP A 110 7.87 20.68 -7.79
N SER A 111 9.14 20.24 -7.79
CA SER A 111 9.83 19.58 -8.91
C SER A 111 10.39 18.21 -8.52
N LYS A 112 9.79 17.54 -7.52
CA LYS A 112 10.22 16.23 -7.04
C LYS A 112 9.05 15.28 -6.85
N LEU A 113 9.37 14.00 -6.93
CA LEU A 113 8.46 12.90 -6.63
C LEU A 113 8.97 12.16 -5.41
N SER A 114 8.17 12.09 -4.37
CA SER A 114 8.47 11.36 -3.14
C SER A 114 7.56 10.13 -3.03
N PRO A 115 8.08 8.93 -3.32
CA PRO A 115 7.32 7.70 -3.16
C PRO A 115 7.10 7.38 -1.68
N VAL A 116 5.84 7.22 -1.28
CA VAL A 116 5.46 6.78 0.07
C VAL A 116 4.87 5.38 -0.03
N LYS A 117 5.52 4.40 0.60
CA LYS A 117 5.04 3.01 0.61
C LYS A 117 3.74 2.92 1.39
N ILE A 118 2.73 2.29 0.78
CA ILE A 118 1.46 2.03 1.44
C ILE A 118 1.39 0.55 1.81
N SER A 119 1.14 0.27 3.07
CA SER A 119 0.86 -1.08 3.53
C SER A 119 -0.57 -1.48 3.16
N TRP A 120 -0.74 -2.71 2.67
CA TRP A 120 -2.06 -3.30 2.41
C TRP A 120 -2.92 -3.34 3.69
N ILE A 121 -2.29 -3.43 4.86
CA ILE A 121 -2.99 -3.42 6.15
C ILE A 121 -3.76 -2.11 6.33
N LEU A 122 -3.21 -0.98 5.85
CA LEU A 122 -3.82 0.34 5.96
C LEU A 122 -5.08 0.43 5.10
N LEU A 123 -5.01 -0.11 3.87
CA LEU A 123 -6.15 -0.16 2.95
C LEU A 123 -7.33 -0.94 3.53
N LEU A 124 -7.07 -1.99 4.31
CA LEU A 124 -8.09 -2.79 4.97
C LEU A 124 -8.56 -2.15 6.30
N ALA A 125 -7.63 -1.57 7.07
CA ALA A 125 -7.92 -0.99 8.37
C ALA A 125 -8.84 0.23 8.29
N ILE A 126 -8.66 1.11 7.30
CA ILE A 126 -9.46 2.34 7.18
C ILE A 126 -10.97 2.02 7.05
N PRO A 127 -11.43 1.16 6.11
CA PRO A 127 -12.83 0.76 6.03
C PRO A 127 -13.36 0.13 7.33
N ILE A 128 -12.58 -0.76 7.95
CA ILE A 128 -12.98 -1.43 9.20
C ILE A 128 -13.18 -0.40 10.32
N VAL A 129 -12.23 0.52 10.50
CA VAL A 129 -12.33 1.57 11.51
C VAL A 129 -13.54 2.47 11.26
N LEU A 130 -13.83 2.84 10.01
CA LEU A 130 -15.02 3.63 9.67
C LEU A 130 -16.32 2.90 10.04
N ILE A 131 -16.41 1.60 9.77
CA ILE A 131 -17.56 0.77 10.16
C ILE A 131 -17.70 0.71 11.68
N LEU A 132 -16.59 0.48 12.39
CA LEU A 132 -16.58 0.42 13.86
C LEU A 132 -17.03 1.75 14.46
N ILE A 133 -16.50 2.88 13.97
CA ILE A 133 -16.92 4.22 14.41
C ILE A 133 -18.44 4.39 14.20
N GLY A 134 -18.94 4.09 13.01
CA GLY A 134 -20.39 4.16 12.73
C GLY A 134 -21.23 3.28 13.67
N TYR A 135 -20.74 2.08 13.99
CA TYR A 135 -21.40 1.18 14.93
C TYR A 135 -21.41 1.71 16.37
N LEU A 136 -20.30 2.29 16.85
CA LEU A 136 -20.22 2.90 18.18
C LEU A 136 -21.25 4.05 18.32
N PHE A 137 -21.35 4.92 17.30
CA PHE A 137 -22.33 6.00 17.28
C PHE A 137 -23.78 5.49 17.32
N LYS A 138 -24.10 4.39 16.65
CA LYS A 138 -25.45 3.79 16.69
C LYS A 138 -25.90 3.51 18.13
N ARG A 139 -25.03 2.89 18.94
CA ARG A 139 -25.37 2.56 20.33
C ARG A 139 -25.49 3.81 21.20
N LEU A 140 -24.62 4.80 21.02
CA LEU A 140 -24.67 6.07 21.75
C LEU A 140 -25.95 6.85 21.44
N ILE A 141 -26.37 6.91 20.17
CA ILE A 141 -27.62 7.57 19.75
C ILE A 141 -28.83 6.92 20.42
N ILE A 142 -28.90 5.58 20.46
CA ILE A 142 -30.01 4.87 21.11
C ILE A 142 -30.06 5.18 22.61
N ILE A 143 -28.91 5.13 23.30
CA ILE A 143 -28.84 5.45 24.74
C ILE A 143 -29.25 6.90 24.99
N ALA A 144 -28.80 7.85 24.17
CA ALA A 144 -29.15 9.26 24.28
C ALA A 144 -30.66 9.49 24.08
N ILE A 145 -31.28 8.83 23.09
CA ILE A 145 -32.74 8.91 22.87
C ILE A 145 -33.51 8.36 24.08
N ILE A 146 -33.12 7.20 24.61
CA ILE A 146 -33.78 6.61 25.78
C ILE A 146 -33.65 7.55 26.99
N ALA A 147 -32.44 8.04 27.27
CA ALA A 147 -32.20 8.99 28.36
C ALA A 147 -33.00 10.28 28.17
N PHE A 148 -33.09 10.79 26.95
CA PHE A 148 -33.87 11.98 26.60
C PHE A 148 -35.38 11.75 26.81
N CYS A 149 -35.91 10.59 26.40
CA CYS A 149 -37.31 10.23 26.67
C CYS A 149 -37.62 10.12 28.16
N ILE A 150 -36.74 9.48 28.94
CA ILE A 150 -36.88 9.40 30.41
C ILE A 150 -36.86 10.80 31.02
N PHE A 151 -35.94 11.65 30.57
CA PHE A 151 -35.82 13.03 31.04
C PHE A 151 -37.07 13.87 30.71
N LEU A 152 -37.61 13.77 29.50
CA LEU A 152 -38.86 14.44 29.13
C LEU A 152 -40.05 13.91 29.96
N TYR A 153 -40.13 12.59 30.15
CA TYR A 153 -41.17 11.99 30.97
C TYR A 153 -41.11 12.50 32.42
N PHE A 154 -39.92 12.55 33.02
CA PHE A 154 -39.71 13.07 34.36
C PHE A 154 -40.12 14.55 34.47
N ASN A 155 -39.77 15.39 33.49
CA ASN A 155 -40.20 16.79 33.49
C ASN A 155 -41.72 16.89 33.37
N HIS A 156 -42.33 16.09 32.49
CA HIS A 156 -43.78 16.06 32.31
C HIS A 156 -44.52 15.60 33.58
N SER A 157 -44.05 14.55 34.25
CA SER A 157 -44.67 14.03 35.48
C SER A 157 -44.54 15.00 36.65
N ASN A 158 -43.52 15.86 36.66
CA ASN A 158 -43.32 16.92 37.65
C ASN A 158 -44.02 18.24 37.26
N GLY A 159 -44.97 18.21 36.34
CA GLY A 159 -45.84 19.36 36.01
C GLY A 159 -45.32 20.27 34.91
N LEU A 160 -44.16 19.97 34.30
CA LEU A 160 -43.62 20.76 33.19
C LEU A 160 -44.01 20.12 31.85
N SER A 161 -45.05 20.66 31.22
CA SER A 161 -45.47 20.21 29.88
C SER A 161 -44.34 20.40 28.84
N ILE A 162 -44.35 19.59 27.78
CA ILE A 162 -43.33 19.65 26.71
C ILE A 162 -43.18 21.08 26.13
N PRO A 163 -44.26 21.83 25.82
CA PRO A 163 -44.13 23.20 25.34
C PRO A 163 -43.47 24.15 26.37
N THR A 164 -43.87 24.06 27.65
CA THR A 164 -43.31 24.90 28.72
C THR A 164 -41.86 24.56 29.03
N PHE A 165 -41.43 23.31 28.81
CA PHE A 165 -40.04 22.89 28.93
C PHE A 165 -39.14 23.62 27.92
N PHE A 166 -39.50 23.60 26.63
CA PHE A 166 -38.74 24.31 25.60
C PHE A 166 -38.80 25.83 25.81
N GLN A 167 -39.94 26.36 26.22
CA GLN A 167 -40.09 27.78 26.57
C GLN A 167 -39.14 28.17 27.72
N SER A 168 -39.02 27.35 28.76
CA SER A 168 -38.11 27.61 29.89
C SER A 168 -36.64 27.61 29.46
N ILE A 169 -36.25 26.75 28.52
CA ILE A 169 -34.90 26.78 27.94
C ILE A 169 -34.64 28.09 27.21
N ILE A 170 -35.60 28.53 26.38
CA ILE A 170 -35.50 29.79 25.62
C ILE A 170 -35.43 30.99 26.55
N ASP A 171 -36.28 31.04 27.57
CA ASP A 171 -36.31 32.15 28.54
C ASP A 171 -35.06 32.16 29.42
N GLY A 172 -34.53 30.99 29.80
CA GLY A 172 -33.23 30.88 30.48
C GLY A 172 -32.06 31.35 29.62
N LEU A 173 -32.05 31.02 28.32
CA LEU A 173 -31.06 31.50 27.36
C LEU A 173 -31.12 33.03 27.19
N LYS A 174 -32.33 33.61 27.10
CA LYS A 174 -32.53 35.07 27.04
C LYS A 174 -32.11 35.81 28.30
N GLY A 175 -32.10 35.14 29.46
CA GLY A 175 -31.61 35.73 30.71
C GLY A 175 -30.09 35.66 30.87
N ALA A 176 -29.41 34.80 30.09
CA ALA A 176 -27.96 34.59 30.16
C ALA A 176 -27.16 35.38 29.10
N PHE A 177 -27.84 35.89 28.07
CA PHE A 177 -27.30 36.75 27.01
C PHE A 177 -27.97 38.13 27.06
#